data_AF-A0A453NN79-F1
#
_entry.id   AF-A0A453NN79-F1
#
_cell.length_a   1.000
_cell.length_b   1.000
_cell.length_c   1.000
_cell.angle_alpha   90.00
_cell.angle_beta   90.00
_cell.angle_gamma   90.00
#
_symmetry.space_group_name_H-M   'P 1'
#
loop_
_entity.id
_entity.type
_entity.pdbx_description
1 polymer ?
#
loop_
_entity_poly.entity_id
_entity_poly.type
_entity_poly.pdbx_seq_one_letter_code
_entity_poly.pdbx_strand_id
1 'polypeptide(L)'
;MAFGTYIVIAGYALGVLGRFTPEALTLQFTRGLVGWFLQVVLIKGLLYSLGSGEAPLLDIVAYAGYGFAGTSLAMLARIFWSYLYYFIMPWFCLCTGVFLVKTMKRVLLGGPRSYERHPSRNHYFLLFLAVVQFPMLFWLGNISG
;
A
#
# COMPACT_ATOMS: atom_id res chain seq x y z
N MET A 1 11.02 0.68 -7.97
CA MET A 1 10.34 0.72 -9.29
C MET A 1 8.92 1.29 -9.18
N ALA A 2 7.98 0.68 -8.44
CA ALA A 2 6.57 1.13 -8.39
C ALA A 2 6.33 2.57 -7.86
N PHE A 3 7.17 3.05 -6.93
CA PHE A 3 7.10 4.43 -6.43
C PHE A 3 7.44 5.47 -7.53
N GLY A 4 8.43 5.17 -8.38
CA GLY A 4 8.80 6.04 -9.50
C GLY A 4 7.68 6.17 -10.52
N THR A 5 7.04 5.05 -10.88
CA THR A 5 5.89 5.04 -11.80
C THR A 5 4.70 5.81 -11.22
N TYR A 6 4.48 5.71 -9.91
CA TYR A 6 3.46 6.49 -9.21
C TYR A 6 3.68 8.00 -9.36
N ILE A 7 4.90 8.49 -9.14
CA ILE A 7 5.22 9.92 -9.26
C ILE A 7 5.04 10.41 -10.69
N VAL A 8 5.52 9.65 -11.68
CA VAL A 8 5.39 10.00 -13.09
C VAL A 8 3.92 10.08 -13.50
N ILE A 9 3.11 9.09 -13.11
CA ILE A 9 1.67 9.06 -13.41
C ILE A 9 0.92 10.16 -12.66
N ALA A 10 1.26 10.44 -11.40
CA ALA A 10 0.67 11.53 -10.63
C ALA A 10 0.97 12.90 -11.28
N GLY A 11 2.21 13.13 -11.72
CA GLY A 11 2.59 14.33 -12.46
C GLY A 11 1.85 14.46 -13.80
N TYR A 12 1.72 13.36 -14.54
CA TYR A 12 0.95 13.33 -15.78
C TYR A 12 -0.53 13.62 -15.55
N ALA A 13 -1.15 13.01 -14.53
CA ALA A 13 -2.54 13.26 -14.15
C ALA A 13 -2.78 14.72 -13.75
N LEU A 14 -1.87 15.32 -12.97
CA LEU A 14 -1.90 16.74 -12.60
C LEU A 14 -1.78 17.66 -13.83
N GLY A 15 -0.93 17.28 -14.79
CA GLY A 15 -0.78 17.97 -16.08
C GLY A 15 -2.05 17.97 -16.92
N VAL A 16 -2.68 16.81 -17.08
CA VAL A 16 -3.95 16.67 -17.84
C VAL A 16 -5.09 17.46 -17.17
N LEU A 17 -5.09 17.55 -15.84
CA LEU A 17 -6.07 18.31 -15.08
C LEU A 17 -5.80 19.83 -15.04
N GLY A 18 -4.70 20.30 -15.65
CA GLY A 18 -4.31 21.72 -15.66
C GLY A 18 -3.90 22.27 -14.29
N ARG A 19 -3.62 21.39 -13.31
CA ARG A 19 -3.22 21.75 -11.94
C ARG A 19 -1.77 21.39 -11.64
N PHE A 20 -0.93 21.36 -12.68
CA PHE A 20 0.46 21.02 -12.50
C PHE A 20 1.19 22.17 -11.79
N THR A 21 1.48 21.96 -10.51
CA THR A 21 2.40 22.81 -9.76
C THR A 21 3.52 21.94 -9.20
N PRO A 22 4.76 22.44 -9.19
CA PRO A 22 5.89 21.71 -8.61
C PRO A 22 5.67 21.41 -7.13
N GLU A 23 4.93 22.28 -6.43
CA GLU A 23 4.51 22.08 -5.04
C GLU A 23 3.55 20.89 -4.90
N ALA A 24 2.51 20.77 -5.74
CA ALA A 24 1.57 19.65 -5.66
C ALA A 24 2.25 18.29 -5.92
N LEU A 25 3.19 18.25 -6.86
CA LEU A 25 3.97 17.04 -7.15
C LEU A 25 4.89 16.67 -5.98
N THR A 26 5.57 17.65 -5.40
CA THR A 26 6.46 17.44 -4.23
C THR A 26 5.67 17.00 -2.99
N LEU A 27 4.46 17.54 -2.84
CA LEU A 27 3.55 17.17 -1.76
C LEU A 27 3.08 15.71 -1.93
N GLN A 28 2.74 15.31 -3.15
CA GLN A 28 2.42 13.91 -3.47
C GLN A 28 3.59 12.95 -3.27
N PHE A 29 4.80 13.37 -3.67
CA PHE A 29 6.03 12.63 -3.41
C PHE A 29 6.23 12.40 -1.90
N THR A 30 6.14 13.46 -1.11
CA THR A 30 6.33 13.42 0.34
C THR A 30 5.25 12.57 1.03
N ARG A 31 3.98 12.73 0.64
CA ARG A 31 2.87 11.88 1.14
C ARG A 31 3.10 10.41 0.82
N GLY A 32 3.54 10.12 -0.41
CA GLY A 32 3.88 8.77 -0.84
C GLY A 32 5.00 8.18 0.00
N LEU A 33 6.08 8.93 0.23
CA LEU A 33 7.24 8.47 0.99
C LEU A 33 6.91 8.25 2.48
N VAL A 34 6.18 9.19 3.11
CA VAL A 34 5.70 9.06 4.49
C VAL A 34 4.74 7.88 4.63
N GLY A 35 3.82 7.71 3.67
CA GLY A 35 2.95 6.55 3.61
C GLY A 35 3.77 5.26 3.56
N TRP A 36 4.66 5.13 2.58
CA TRP A 36 5.49 3.92 2.46
C TRP A 36 6.24 3.58 3.74
N PHE A 37 6.86 4.58 4.38
CA PHE A 37 7.57 4.41 5.63
C PHE A 37 6.64 3.91 6.75
N LEU A 38 5.46 4.53 6.90
CA LEU A 38 4.46 4.12 7.89
C LEU A 38 4.01 2.67 7.66
N GLN A 39 3.81 2.25 6.41
CA GLN A 39 3.42 0.87 6.11
C GLN A 39 4.51 -0.14 6.48
N VAL A 40 5.78 0.19 6.21
CA VAL A 40 6.92 -0.66 6.58
C VAL A 40 7.01 -0.79 8.11
N VAL A 41 6.85 0.32 8.84
CA VAL A 41 6.86 0.33 10.31
C VAL A 41 5.70 -0.51 10.86
N LEU A 42 4.51 -0.39 10.28
CA LEU A 42 3.32 -1.12 10.70
C LEU A 42 3.49 -2.63 10.48
N ILE A 43 3.93 -3.05 9.30
CA ILE A 43 4.18 -4.47 9.00
C ILE A 43 5.28 -5.04 9.91
N LYS A 44 6.37 -4.28 10.12
CA LYS A 44 7.45 -4.66 11.04
C LYS A 44 6.97 -4.78 12.48
N GLY A 45 6.16 -3.83 12.95
CA GLY A 45 5.56 -3.85 14.29
C GLY A 45 4.62 -5.05 14.50
N LEU A 46 3.83 -5.40 13.48
CA LEU A 46 2.99 -6.60 13.50
C LEU A 46 3.82 -7.88 13.59
N LEU A 47 4.85 -8.02 12.75
CA LEU A 47 5.78 -9.17 12.78
C LEU A 47 6.47 -9.30 14.14
N TYR A 48 6.86 -8.18 14.74
CA TYR A 48 7.44 -8.14 16.09
C TYR A 48 6.43 -8.58 17.16
N SER A 49 5.17 -8.13 17.09
CA SER A 49 4.10 -8.56 18.01
C SER A 49 3.77 -10.06 17.89
N LEU A 50 4.03 -10.65 16.72
CA LEU A 50 3.87 -12.07 16.42
C LEU A 50 5.08 -12.92 16.84
N GLY A 51 6.15 -12.30 17.35
CA GLY A 51 7.37 -13.00 17.78
C GLY A 51 8.24 -13.51 16.63
N SER A 52 7.90 -13.18 15.38
CA SER A 52 8.62 -13.58 14.18
C SER A 52 9.58 -12.47 13.77
N GLY A 53 10.68 -12.33 14.52
CA GLY A 53 11.70 -11.28 14.31
C GLY A 53 12.62 -11.48 13.11
N GLU A 54 12.51 -12.60 12.38
CA GLU A 54 13.46 -13.00 11.34
C GLU A 54 13.05 -12.65 9.91
N ALA A 55 11.95 -11.92 9.71
CA ALA A 55 11.54 -11.52 8.36
C ALA A 55 12.55 -10.49 7.80
N PRO A 56 13.16 -10.74 6.62
CA PRO A 56 14.10 -9.82 6.01
C PRO A 56 13.47 -8.43 5.81
N LEU A 57 14.11 -7.39 6.33
CA LEU A 57 13.60 -6.01 6.21
C LEU A 57 13.39 -5.59 4.74
N LEU A 58 14.25 -6.08 3.84
CA LEU A 58 14.13 -5.82 2.41
C LEU A 58 12.83 -6.39 1.81
N ASP A 59 12.39 -7.57 2.24
CA ASP A 59 11.16 -8.18 1.76
C ASP A 59 9.95 -7.37 2.19
N ILE A 60 9.92 -6.91 3.44
CA ILE A 60 8.85 -6.05 3.98
C ILE A 60 8.74 -4.75 3.18
N VAL A 61 9.89 -4.12 2.90
CA VAL A 61 9.97 -2.88 2.11
C VAL A 61 9.47 -3.12 0.68
N ALA A 62 9.85 -4.24 0.07
CA ALA A 62 9.38 -4.63 -1.25
C ALA A 62 7.86 -4.87 -1.26
N TYR A 63 7.32 -5.57 -0.26
CA TYR A 63 5.89 -5.83 -0.13
C TYR A 63 5.07 -4.56 0.07
N ALA A 64 5.53 -3.64 0.93
CA ALA A 64 4.88 -2.35 1.13
C ALA A 64 4.86 -1.52 -0.16
N GLY A 65 5.87 -1.69 -1.03
CA GLY A 65 5.97 -1.03 -2.32
C GLY A 65 4.88 -1.42 -3.34
N TYR A 66 4.22 -2.57 -3.19
CA TYR A 66 3.19 -3.03 -4.13
C TYR A 66 1.91 -2.19 -4.08
N GLY A 67 1.64 -1.49 -2.97
CA GLY A 67 0.51 -0.56 -2.89
C GLY A 67 0.57 0.55 -3.94
N PHE A 68 1.77 0.95 -4.34
CA PHE A 68 1.98 1.97 -5.38
C PHE A 68 1.58 1.52 -6.78
N ALA A 69 1.54 0.21 -7.04
CA ALA A 69 1.06 -0.31 -8.32
C ALA A 69 -0.47 -0.18 -8.45
N GLY A 70 -1.19 -0.32 -7.33
CA GLY A 70 -2.63 -0.09 -7.31
C GLY A 70 -2.99 1.38 -7.43
N THR A 71 -2.27 2.27 -6.74
CA THR A 71 -2.49 3.72 -6.86
C THR A 71 -2.17 4.24 -8.25
N SER A 72 -1.10 3.76 -8.89
CA SER A 72 -0.75 4.18 -10.25
C SER A 72 -1.82 3.79 -11.27
N LEU A 73 -2.38 2.58 -11.18
CA LEU A 73 -3.46 2.17 -12.07
C LEU A 73 -4.77 2.92 -11.78
N ALA A 74 -5.09 3.17 -10.51
CA ALA A 74 -6.25 3.98 -10.14
C ALA A 74 -6.15 5.42 -10.68
N MET A 75 -4.95 6.01 -10.69
CA MET A 75 -4.70 7.32 -11.28
C MET A 75 -4.82 7.31 -12.80
N LEU A 76 -4.31 6.28 -13.50
CA LEU A 76 -4.51 6.12 -14.94
C LEU A 76 -6.00 5.99 -15.29
N ALA A 77 -6.75 5.19 -14.54
CA ALA A 77 -8.18 5.03 -14.75
C ALA A 77 -8.96 6.35 -14.59
N ARG A 78 -8.54 7.19 -13.65
CA ARG A 78 -9.13 8.53 -13.44
C ARG A 78 -8.96 9.45 -14.66
N ILE A 79 -7.87 9.32 -15.41
CA ILE A 79 -7.60 10.11 -16.62
C ILE A 79 -8.59 9.73 -17.74
N PHE A 80 -8.89 8.44 -17.91
CA PHE A 80 -9.85 7.98 -18.90
C PHE A 80 -11.29 8.28 -18.51
N TRP A 81 -11.64 8.09 -17.23
CA TRP A 81 -13.01 8.28 -16.76
C TRP A 81 -13.06 8.62 -15.27
N SER A 82 -13.49 9.84 -14.94
CA SER A 82 -13.51 10.35 -13.55
C SER A 82 -14.35 9.47 -12.60
N TYR A 83 -15.43 8.85 -13.09
CA TYR A 83 -16.28 7.95 -12.31
C TYR A 83 -15.66 6.56 -12.06
N LEU A 84 -14.77 6.07 -12.94
CA LEU A 84 -14.13 4.76 -12.80
C LEU A 84 -13.19 4.73 -11.60
N TYR A 85 -12.64 5.89 -11.23
CA TYR A 85 -11.80 6.03 -10.05
C TYR A 85 -12.49 5.48 -8.79
N TYR A 86 -13.78 5.79 -8.58
CA TYR A 86 -14.52 5.35 -7.39
C TYR A 86 -14.77 3.84 -7.35
N PHE A 87 -14.79 3.16 -8.49
CA PHE A 87 -15.00 1.72 -8.58
C PHE A 87 -13.67 0.94 -8.54
N ILE A 88 -12.65 1.48 -9.19
CA ILE A 88 -11.32 0.85 -9.32
C ILE A 88 -10.52 1.01 -8.03
N MET A 89 -10.69 2.09 -7.28
CA MET A 89 -10.04 2.29 -5.97
C MET A 89 -10.31 1.15 -4.98
N PRO A 90 -11.58 0.85 -4.61
CA PRO A 90 -11.87 -0.22 -3.67
C PRO A 90 -11.50 -1.59 -4.24
N TRP A 91 -11.63 -1.79 -5.55
CA TRP A 91 -11.20 -3.04 -6.21
C TRP A 91 -9.69 -3.28 -6.05
N PHE A 92 -8.86 -2.28 -6.36
CA PHE A 92 -7.42 -2.38 -6.19
C PHE A 92 -7.00 -2.46 -4.73
N CYS A 93 -7.75 -1.82 -3.83
CA CYS A 93 -7.53 -1.97 -2.41
C CYS A 93 -7.77 -3.40 -1.94
N LEU A 94 -8.86 -4.03 -2.38
CA LEU A 94 -9.13 -5.43 -2.09
C LEU A 94 -8.03 -6.34 -2.66
N CYS A 95 -7.62 -6.15 -3.92
CA CYS A 95 -6.56 -6.94 -4.53
C CYS A 95 -5.23 -6.81 -3.78
N THR A 96 -4.85 -5.58 -3.41
CA THR A 96 -3.59 -5.30 -2.70
C THR A 96 -3.65 -5.82 -1.25
N GLY A 97 -4.78 -5.67 -0.57
CA GLY A 97 -5.00 -6.19 0.78
C GLY A 97 -4.97 -7.72 0.81
N VAL A 98 -5.65 -8.40 -0.12
CA VAL A 98 -5.61 -9.87 -0.23
C VAL A 98 -4.20 -10.37 -0.55
N PHE A 99 -3.47 -9.66 -1.41
CA PHE A 99 -2.07 -9.97 -1.70
C PHE A 99 -1.22 -9.86 -0.43
N LEU A 100 -1.32 -8.75 0.31
CA LEU A 100 -0.54 -8.54 1.52
C LEU A 100 -0.88 -9.56 2.62
N VAL A 101 -2.16 -9.92 2.76
CA VAL A 101 -2.59 -10.99 3.69
C VAL A 101 -1.99 -12.34 3.29
N LYS A 102 -2.03 -12.70 2.00
CA LYS A 102 -1.45 -13.97 1.52
C LYS A 102 0.07 -14.00 1.69
N THR A 103 0.77 -12.91 1.40
CA THR A 103 2.23 -12.84 1.54
C THR A 103 2.64 -12.88 3.01
N MET A 104 1.98 -12.13 3.89
CA MET A 104 2.25 -12.19 5.34
C MET A 104 1.97 -13.58 5.91
N LYS A 105 0.89 -14.25 5.49
CA LYS A 105 0.64 -15.64 5.88
C LYS A 105 1.77 -16.58 5.42
N ARG A 106 2.31 -16.39 4.22
CA ARG A 106 3.47 -17.16 3.72
C ARG A 106 4.75 -16.87 4.52
N VAL A 107 5.04 -15.60 4.81
CA VAL A 107 6.20 -15.19 5.61
C VAL A 107 6.12 -15.77 7.03
N LEU A 108 4.93 -15.76 7.64
CA LEU A 108 4.71 -16.37 8.97
C LEU A 108 4.85 -17.90 8.97
N LEU A 109 4.42 -18.57 7.89
CA LEU A 109 4.52 -20.03 7.76
C LEU A 109 5.94 -20.51 7.42
N GLY A 110 6.79 -19.64 6.89
CA GLY A 110 8.19 -19.94 6.56
C GLY A 110 9.18 -19.79 7.73
N GLY A 111 8.78 -19.13 8.83
CA GLY A 111 9.59 -18.99 10.03
C GLY A 111 9.63 -20.27 10.89
N PRO A 112 10.63 -20.44 11.77
CA PRO A 112 10.81 -21.65 12.56
C PRO A 112 9.61 -21.91 13.49
N ARG A 113 8.73 -22.80 13.05
CA ARG A 113 7.79 -23.66 13.81
C ARG A 113 7.32 -23.13 15.19
N SER A 114 6.76 -21.93 15.26
CA SER A 114 5.91 -21.51 16.39
C SER A 114 4.44 -21.50 15.96
N TYR A 115 3.97 -22.65 15.47
CA TYR A 115 2.59 -22.89 15.05
C TYR A 115 1.67 -23.27 16.23
N GLU A 116 1.82 -22.62 17.39
CA GLU A 116 0.95 -22.89 18.55
C GLU A 116 0.38 -21.63 19.23
N ARG A 117 0.71 -20.41 18.77
CA ARG A 117 0.13 -19.19 19.37
C ARG A 117 -1.10 -18.72 18.60
N HIS A 118 -2.26 -19.23 19.01
CA HIS A 118 -3.62 -18.70 18.76
C HIS A 118 -3.99 -18.34 17.30
N PRO A 119 -4.70 -19.22 16.57
CA PRO A 119 -5.12 -18.99 15.17
C PRO A 119 -6.07 -17.79 14.99
N SER A 120 -6.70 -17.32 16.07
CA SER A 120 -7.61 -16.16 16.08
C SER A 120 -6.86 -14.84 15.95
N ARG A 121 -5.81 -14.58 16.76
CA ARG A 121 -5.05 -13.31 16.73
C ARG A 121 -4.43 -13.04 15.36
N ASN A 122 -3.89 -14.07 14.71
CA ASN A 122 -3.28 -13.94 13.39
C ASN A 122 -4.29 -13.53 12.32
N HIS A 123 -5.52 -14.07 12.36
CA HIS A 123 -6.59 -13.64 11.46
C HIS A 123 -7.02 -12.20 11.72
N TYR A 124 -7.14 -11.78 12.98
CA TYR A 124 -7.47 -10.38 13.32
C TYR A 124 -6.39 -9.41 12.85
N PHE A 125 -5.10 -9.76 12.98
CA PHE A 125 -4.00 -8.91 12.48
C PHE A 125 -3.96 -8.82 10.96
N LEU A 126 -4.22 -9.92 10.25
CA LEU A 126 -4.29 -9.93 8.79
C LEU A 126 -5.49 -9.12 8.29
N LEU A 127 -6.64 -9.23 8.96
CA LEU A 127 -7.83 -8.44 8.63
C LEU A 127 -7.60 -6.95 8.94
N PHE A 128 -6.97 -6.64 10.07
CA PHE A 128 -6.56 -5.28 10.41
C PHE A 128 -5.63 -4.68 9.35
N LEU A 129 -4.63 -5.44 8.88
CA LEU A 129 -3.73 -5.02 7.83
C LEU A 129 -4.48 -4.72 6.51
N ALA A 130 -5.44 -5.59 6.14
CA ALA A 130 -6.28 -5.36 4.98
C ALA A 130 -7.17 -4.10 5.13
N VAL A 131 -7.69 -3.83 6.34
CA VAL A 131 -8.49 -2.63 6.63
C VAL A 131 -7.63 -1.37 6.58
N VAL A 132 -6.41 -1.39 7.11
CA VAL A 132 -5.48 -0.24 7.07
C VAL A 132 -5.06 0.10 5.63
N GLN A 133 -5.09 -0.87 4.72
CA GLN A 133 -4.82 -0.65 3.30
C GLN A 133 -5.79 0.39 2.69
N PHE A 134 -7.06 0.39 3.09
CA PHE A 134 -8.10 1.28 2.55
C PHE A 134 -7.85 2.77 2.79
N PRO A 135 -7.72 3.26 4.04
CA PRO A 135 -7.46 4.68 4.29
C PRO A 135 -6.12 5.11 3.71
N MET A 136 -5.15 4.22 3.64
CA MET A 136 -3.82 4.51 3.14
C MET A 136 -3.78 4.70 1.63
N LEU A 137 -4.41 3.78 0.89
CA LEU A 137 -4.60 3.92 -0.56
C LEU A 137 -5.41 5.17 -0.86
N PHE A 138 -6.50 5.40 -0.12
CA PHE A 138 -7.35 6.58 -0.28
C PHE A 138 -6.59 7.88 -0.01
N TRP A 139 -5.71 7.91 0.99
CA TRP A 139 -4.86 9.05 1.30
C TRP A 139 -3.83 9.35 0.20
N LEU A 140 -3.23 8.32 -0.41
CA LEU A 140 -2.34 8.48 -1.56
C LEU A 140 -3.09 8.90 -2.83
N GLY A 141 -4.23 8.27 -3.10
CA GLY A 141 -5.03 8.54 -4.29
C GLY A 141 -5.75 9.89 -4.26
N ASN A 142 -5.92 10.48 -3.07
CA ASN A 142 -6.45 11.83 -2.94
C ASN A 142 -5.42 12.86 -3.40
N ILE A 143 -5.45 13.14 -4.70
CA ILE A 143 -4.79 14.29 -5.31
C ILE A 143 -5.59 15.55 -4.92
N SER A 144 -5.49 15.94 -3.65
CA SER A 144 -5.87 17.28 -3.22
C SER A 144 -4.73 18.20 -3.62
N GLY A 145 -4.83 18.72 -4.85
CA GLY A 145 -4.19 19.96 -5.29
C GLY A 145 -5.17 21.09 -5.11
#